data_AF-A0A9J6GNM1-F1
#
_entry.id   AF-A0A9J6GNM1-F1
#
_cell.length_a   1.000
_cell.length_b   1.000
_cell.length_c   1.000
_cell.angle_alpha   90.00
_cell.angle_beta   90.00
_cell.angle_gamma   90.00
#
_symmetry.space_group_name_H-M   'P 1'
#
loop_
_entity.id
_entity.type
_entity.pdbx_description
1 polymer ?
#
loop_
_entity_poly.entity_id
_entity_poly.type
_entity_poly.pdbx_seq_one_letter_code
_entity_poly.pdbx_strand_id
1 'polypeptide(L)'
;MLERRWLESGPRKDIADEEWYRYSTAIWKFWPWVLLQPLISHCLFTRYQSWLPCFYASYSTFFLLFNVGWLTTVSFYALYVAFFVCAKFRSVSACYLLGLAVVLHSAFPVLTFLKPIYLYHGSVDTFLTQVGLSWTAARCLSYAVDAIAVSEAGPEIGTTLAYVLYLPALFTGPLQNYNDFVLQVRKGARASEQPV
;
A
#
# COMPACT_ATOMS: atom_id res chain seq x y z
N MET A 1 -24.68 -19.95 42.13
CA MET A 1 -24.87 -18.51 41.82
C MET A 1 -23.88 -17.97 40.76
N LEU A 2 -23.19 -18.84 39.99
CA LEU A 2 -22.20 -18.45 38.96
C LEU A 2 -22.71 -18.68 37.52
N GLU A 3 -23.75 -19.48 37.32
CA GLU A 3 -24.25 -19.83 35.97
C GLU A 3 -25.12 -18.75 35.33
N ARG A 4 -25.72 -17.83 36.10
CA ARG A 4 -26.58 -16.78 35.53
C ARG A 4 -25.82 -15.62 34.88
N ARG A 5 -24.53 -15.44 35.18
CA ARG A 5 -23.72 -14.33 34.64
C ARG A 5 -23.38 -14.47 33.15
N TRP A 6 -23.37 -15.69 32.61
CA TRP A 6 -23.03 -15.94 31.20
C TRP A 6 -24.19 -15.70 30.23
N LEU A 7 -25.44 -15.74 30.72
CA LEU A 7 -26.64 -15.55 29.90
C LEU A 7 -27.05 -14.07 29.76
N GLU A 8 -26.56 -13.19 30.63
CA GLU A 8 -26.85 -11.75 30.60
C GLU A 8 -25.88 -10.95 29.71
N SER A 9 -24.71 -11.53 29.38
CA SER A 9 -23.83 -10.98 28.36
C SER A 9 -24.20 -11.57 27.00
N GLY A 10 -25.12 -10.92 26.28
CA GLY A 10 -25.34 -11.22 24.86
C GLY A 10 -24.02 -11.19 24.06
N PRO A 11 -23.96 -11.79 22.86
CA PRO A 11 -22.72 -11.87 22.09
C PRO A 11 -22.10 -10.47 21.96
N ARG A 12 -20.94 -10.27 22.58
CA ARG A 12 -20.15 -9.05 22.35
C ARG A 12 -19.68 -9.14 20.91
N LYS A 13 -20.13 -8.21 20.07
CA LYS A 13 -19.66 -8.12 18.69
C LYS A 13 -18.16 -7.90 18.72
N ASP A 14 -17.40 -8.83 18.15
CA ASP A 14 -15.95 -8.76 18.20
C ASP A 14 -15.46 -7.63 17.29
N ILE A 15 -14.40 -6.95 17.72
CA ILE A 15 -13.76 -5.88 16.92
C ILE A 15 -13.33 -6.44 15.55
N ALA A 16 -12.91 -7.71 15.52
CA ALA A 16 -12.56 -8.43 14.31
C ALA A 16 -13.73 -8.53 13.31
N ASP A 17 -14.97 -8.68 13.78
CA ASP A 17 -16.16 -8.72 12.91
C ASP A 17 -16.39 -7.37 12.23
N GLU A 18 -16.12 -6.27 12.93
CA GLU A 18 -16.26 -4.93 12.40
C GLU A 18 -15.15 -4.59 11.39
N GLU A 19 -13.90 -4.95 11.68
CA GLU A 19 -12.78 -4.82 10.74
C GLU A 19 -13.00 -5.66 9.48
N TRP A 20 -13.43 -6.92 9.65
CA TRP A 20 -13.74 -7.80 8.54
C TRP A 20 -14.89 -7.27 7.69
N TYR A 21 -15.94 -6.73 8.32
CA TYR A 21 -17.04 -6.09 7.60
C TYR A 21 -16.55 -4.89 6.76
N ARG A 22 -15.69 -4.03 7.32
CA ARG A 22 -15.13 -2.87 6.61
C ARG A 22 -14.22 -3.30 5.45
N TYR A 23 -13.36 -4.30 5.68
CA TYR A 23 -12.49 -4.89 4.65
C TYR A 23 -13.29 -5.52 3.51
N SER A 24 -14.24 -6.40 3.83
CA SER A 24 -15.04 -7.10 2.83
C SER A 24 -15.89 -6.12 2.01
N THR A 25 -16.48 -5.11 2.65
CA THR A 25 -17.22 -4.03 1.97
C THR A 25 -16.32 -3.27 0.99
N ALA A 26 -15.09 -2.94 1.41
CA ALA A 26 -14.11 -2.27 0.55
C ALA A 26 -13.69 -3.14 -0.65
N ILE A 27 -13.44 -4.43 -0.42
CA ILE A 27 -13.11 -5.38 -1.50
C ILE A 27 -14.26 -5.41 -2.50
N TRP A 28 -15.51 -5.57 -2.05
CA TRP A 28 -16.67 -5.55 -2.94
C TRP A 28 -16.88 -4.23 -3.67
N LYS A 29 -16.47 -3.10 -3.10
CA LYS A 29 -16.52 -1.79 -3.74
C LYS A 29 -15.44 -1.64 -4.83
N PHE A 30 -14.23 -2.15 -4.59
CA PHE A 30 -13.05 -1.84 -5.41
C PHE A 30 -12.48 -3.01 -6.22
N TRP A 31 -13.01 -4.22 -6.08
CA TRP A 31 -12.52 -5.39 -6.82
C TRP A 31 -12.47 -5.20 -8.35
N PRO A 32 -13.37 -4.45 -9.03
CA PRO A 32 -13.26 -4.28 -10.47
C PRO A 32 -11.99 -3.50 -10.83
N TRP A 33 -11.66 -2.46 -10.07
CA TRP A 33 -10.43 -1.68 -10.25
C TRP A 33 -9.18 -2.53 -10.02
N VAL A 34 -9.20 -3.34 -8.97
CA VAL A 34 -8.09 -4.24 -8.63
C VAL A 34 -7.85 -5.27 -9.74
N LEU A 35 -8.90 -5.81 -10.38
CA LEU A 35 -8.76 -6.76 -11.48
C LEU A 35 -8.42 -6.08 -12.81
N LEU A 36 -8.88 -4.86 -13.05
CA LEU A 36 -8.61 -4.15 -14.29
C LEU A 36 -7.13 -3.82 -14.46
N GLN A 37 -6.42 -3.44 -13.39
CA GLN A 37 -4.98 -3.13 -13.48
C GLN A 37 -4.14 -4.29 -14.07
N PRO A 38 -4.17 -5.54 -13.52
CA PRO A 38 -3.42 -6.65 -14.08
C PRO A 38 -3.93 -7.06 -15.48
N LEU A 39 -5.24 -7.02 -15.74
CA LEU A 39 -5.79 -7.34 -17.06
C LEU A 39 -5.29 -6.39 -18.16
N ILE A 40 -5.38 -5.08 -17.92
CA ILE A 40 -4.86 -4.06 -18.85
C ILE A 40 -3.35 -4.22 -19.02
N SER A 41 -2.64 -4.50 -17.92
CA SER A 41 -1.19 -4.71 -17.96
C SER A 41 -0.80 -5.88 -18.87
N HIS A 42 -1.56 -6.97 -18.81
CA HIS A 42 -1.32 -8.16 -19.63
C HIS A 42 -1.69 -7.93 -21.09
N CYS A 43 -2.77 -7.20 -21.37
CA CYS A 43 -3.20 -6.95 -22.74
C CYS A 43 -2.32 -5.92 -23.47
N LEU A 44 -1.98 -4.79 -22.82
CA LEU A 44 -1.34 -3.65 -23.50
C LEU A 44 0.18 -3.65 -23.41
N PHE A 45 0.73 -4.13 -22.29
CA PHE A 45 2.16 -3.94 -21.99
C PHE A 45 3.01 -5.18 -22.20
N THR A 46 2.48 -6.26 -22.77
CA THR A 46 3.28 -7.40 -23.25
C THR A 46 4.38 -6.97 -24.24
N ARG A 47 4.14 -5.92 -25.05
CA ARG A 47 5.10 -5.38 -26.02
C ARG A 47 5.95 -4.21 -25.49
N TYR A 48 5.46 -3.48 -24.47
CA TYR A 48 6.04 -2.21 -23.99
C TYR A 48 6.33 -2.24 -22.49
N GLN A 49 7.07 -3.27 -22.04
CA GLN A 49 7.32 -3.56 -20.62
C GLN A 49 8.03 -2.43 -19.86
N SER A 50 8.80 -1.57 -20.55
CA SER A 50 9.44 -0.40 -19.94
C SER A 50 8.47 0.64 -19.38
N TRP A 51 7.24 0.70 -19.91
CA TRP A 51 6.20 1.62 -19.45
C TRP A 51 5.37 1.06 -18.29
N LEU A 52 5.53 -0.23 -17.98
CA LEU A 52 4.71 -0.95 -17.00
C LEU A 52 4.76 -0.34 -15.59
N PRO A 53 5.93 0.07 -15.05
CA PRO A 53 5.98 0.71 -13.73
C PRO A 53 5.23 2.04 -13.69
N CYS A 54 5.36 2.83 -14.76
CA CYS A 54 4.65 4.10 -14.91
C CYS A 54 3.13 3.89 -15.00
N PHE A 55 2.69 2.87 -15.74
CA PHE A 55 1.29 2.47 -15.79
C PHE A 55 0.74 2.07 -14.41
N TYR A 56 1.45 1.23 -13.66
CA TYR A 56 1.01 0.85 -12.31
C TYR A 56 0.87 2.06 -11.39
N ALA A 57 1.88 2.93 -11.34
CA ALA A 57 1.84 4.13 -10.52
C ALA A 57 0.68 5.07 -10.92
N SER A 58 0.54 5.37 -12.22
CA SER A 58 -0.50 6.28 -12.72
C SER A 58 -1.91 5.73 -12.53
N TYR A 59 -2.15 4.45 -12.83
CA TYR A 59 -3.44 3.80 -12.63
C TYR A 59 -3.85 3.80 -11.16
N SER A 60 -2.94 3.45 -10.25
CA SER A 60 -3.20 3.46 -8.82
C SER A 60 -3.43 4.87 -8.28
N THR A 61 -2.74 5.87 -8.81
CA THR A 61 -2.95 7.28 -8.46
C THR A 61 -4.32 7.76 -8.88
N PHE A 62 -4.74 7.41 -10.09
CA PHE A 62 -6.09 7.69 -10.56
C PHE A 62 -7.12 7.01 -9.66
N PHE A 63 -6.93 5.74 -9.33
CA PHE A 63 -7.79 5.04 -8.38
C PHE A 63 -7.90 5.80 -7.05
N LEU A 64 -6.77 6.17 -6.43
CA LEU A 64 -6.74 6.86 -5.14
C LEU A 64 -7.45 8.22 -5.20
N LEU A 65 -7.18 9.04 -6.22
CA LEU A 65 -7.78 10.36 -6.37
C LEU A 65 -9.30 10.29 -6.50
N PHE A 66 -9.80 9.38 -7.33
CA PHE A 66 -11.23 9.30 -7.66
C PHE A 66 -12.06 8.50 -6.65
N ASN A 67 -11.48 7.48 -6.01
CA ASN A 67 -12.24 6.55 -5.16
C ASN A 67 -12.00 6.74 -3.66
N VAL A 68 -10.85 7.30 -3.27
CA VAL A 68 -10.44 7.43 -1.86
C VAL A 68 -10.33 8.89 -1.43
N GLY A 69 -9.86 9.75 -2.33
CA GLY A 69 -9.78 11.19 -2.14
C GLY A 69 -8.36 11.74 -2.24
N TRP A 70 -8.26 13.01 -2.58
CA TRP A 70 -7.00 13.69 -2.83
C TRP A 70 -6.12 13.78 -1.58
N LEU A 71 -6.70 14.02 -0.40
CA LEU A 71 -5.93 14.20 0.84
C LEU A 71 -5.27 12.88 1.27
N THR A 72 -5.98 11.77 1.12
CA THR A 72 -5.42 10.42 1.30
C THR A 72 -4.32 10.18 0.28
N THR A 73 -4.55 10.48 -1.00
CA THR A 73 -3.54 10.32 -2.05
C THR A 73 -2.25 11.07 -1.71
N VAL A 74 -2.35 12.35 -1.33
CA VAL A 74 -1.20 13.17 -0.92
C VAL A 74 -0.46 12.54 0.27
N SER A 75 -1.18 11.93 1.21
CA SER A 75 -0.57 11.26 2.36
C SER A 75 0.28 10.05 1.97
N PHE A 76 -0.19 9.23 1.02
CA PHE A 76 0.59 8.10 0.47
C PHE A 76 1.88 8.60 -0.20
N TYR A 77 1.77 9.67 -0.98
CA TYR A 77 2.91 10.29 -1.65
C TYR A 77 3.90 10.94 -0.67
N ALA A 78 3.41 11.65 0.35
CA ALA A 78 4.25 12.26 1.37
C ALA A 78 5.05 11.19 2.12
N LEU A 79 4.40 10.08 2.47
CA LEU A 79 5.05 8.94 3.10
C LEU A 79 6.09 8.30 2.17
N TYR A 80 5.75 8.08 0.90
CA TYR A 80 6.69 7.61 -0.10
C TYR A 80 7.94 8.51 -0.21
N VAL A 81 7.74 9.83 -0.33
CA VAL A 81 8.83 10.81 -0.44
C VAL A 81 9.71 10.81 0.81
N ALA A 82 9.12 10.74 2.00
CA ALA A 82 9.88 10.70 3.26
C ALA A 82 10.83 9.49 3.32
N PHE A 83 10.35 8.29 2.97
CA PHE A 83 11.19 7.10 2.88
C PHE A 83 12.21 7.20 1.74
N PHE A 84 11.83 7.76 0.60
CA PHE A 84 12.72 7.91 -0.55
C PHE A 84 13.91 8.81 -0.21
N VAL A 85 13.64 9.90 0.51
CA VAL A 85 14.66 10.82 1.02
C VAL A 85 15.57 10.11 2.03
N CYS A 86 15.01 9.36 2.98
CA CYS A 86 15.81 8.58 3.94
C CYS A 86 16.72 7.55 3.24
N ALA A 87 16.19 6.86 2.22
CA ALA A 87 16.92 5.92 1.40
C ALA A 87 18.05 6.60 0.60
N LYS A 88 17.76 7.78 0.02
CA LYS A 88 18.74 8.57 -0.72
C LYS A 88 19.89 9.07 0.15
N PHE A 89 19.62 9.43 1.41
CA PHE A 89 20.64 9.76 2.42
C PHE A 89 21.30 8.52 3.05
N ARG A 90 20.93 7.32 2.62
CA ARG A 90 21.50 6.05 3.07
C ARG A 90 21.40 5.80 4.57
N SER A 91 20.39 6.37 5.23
CA SER A 91 20.17 6.19 6.67
C SER A 91 19.14 5.10 6.93
N VAL A 92 19.63 3.88 7.17
CA VAL A 92 18.79 2.73 7.55
C VAL A 92 18.04 2.99 8.85
N SER A 93 18.71 3.60 9.84
CA SER A 93 18.09 3.98 11.11
C SER A 93 16.93 4.96 10.93
N ALA A 94 17.06 5.96 10.04
CA ALA A 94 15.97 6.88 9.75
C ALA A 94 14.76 6.17 9.12
N CYS A 95 14.99 5.19 8.23
CA CYS A 95 13.92 4.39 7.65
C CYS A 95 13.16 3.58 8.71
N TYR A 96 13.88 2.93 9.64
CA TYR A 96 13.25 2.18 10.73
C TYR A 96 12.50 3.09 11.71
N LEU A 97 13.07 4.25 12.08
CA LEU A 97 12.38 5.21 12.96
C LEU A 97 11.11 5.75 12.31
N LEU A 98 11.14 6.05 11.00
CA LEU A 98 9.97 6.50 10.25
C LEU A 98 8.91 5.39 10.18
N GLY A 99 9.30 4.15 9.90
CA GLY A 99 8.40 2.99 9.91
C GLY A 99 7.75 2.76 11.29
N LEU A 100 8.56 2.84 12.35
CA LEU A 100 8.06 2.74 13.73
C LEU A 100 7.07 3.86 14.05
N ALA A 101 7.35 5.10 13.64
CA ALA A 101 6.44 6.22 13.84
C ALA A 101 5.08 5.98 13.17
N VAL A 102 5.05 5.42 11.96
CA VAL A 102 3.79 5.06 11.27
C VAL A 102 3.04 3.95 12.01
N VAL A 103 3.74 2.89 12.45
CA VAL A 103 3.11 1.79 13.18
C VAL A 103 2.53 2.27 14.52
N LEU A 104 3.29 3.10 15.25
CA LEU A 104 2.81 3.69 16.50
C LEU A 104 1.60 4.58 16.28
N HIS A 105 1.59 5.38 15.20
CA HIS A 105 0.42 6.18 14.82
C HIS A 105 -0.79 5.30 14.48
N SER A 106 -0.61 4.21 13.74
CA SER A 106 -1.70 3.29 13.40
C SER A 106 -2.23 2.52 14.62
N ALA A 107 -1.37 2.17 15.57
CA ALA A 107 -1.77 1.48 16.81
C ALA A 107 -2.39 2.44 17.83
N PHE A 108 -1.89 3.66 17.89
CA PHE A 108 -2.34 4.72 18.78
C PHE A 108 -2.55 5.99 17.95
N PRO A 109 -3.79 6.30 17.54
CA PRO A 109 -4.11 7.50 16.77
C PRO A 109 -4.04 8.77 17.64
N VAL A 110 -2.91 8.97 18.30
CA VAL A 110 -2.55 10.10 19.17
C VAL A 110 -2.32 11.36 18.33
N LEU A 111 -1.95 11.18 17.06
CA LEU A 111 -1.71 12.28 16.13
C LEU A 111 -3.04 12.77 15.54
N THR A 112 -3.65 13.70 16.27
CA THR A 112 -4.88 14.43 15.92
C THR A 112 -4.81 15.14 14.57
N PHE A 113 -3.63 15.44 14.04
CA PHE A 113 -3.47 16.16 12.77
C PHE A 113 -3.87 15.33 11.53
N LEU A 114 -3.93 13.99 11.63
CA LEU A 114 -4.43 13.12 10.57
C LEU A 114 -5.94 12.86 10.68
N LYS A 115 -6.62 13.32 11.74
CA LYS A 115 -8.08 13.20 11.87
C LYS A 115 -8.87 13.75 10.67
N PRO A 116 -8.46 14.85 10.00
CA PRO A 116 -9.15 15.33 8.79
C PRO A 116 -9.07 14.34 7.62
N ILE A 117 -7.98 13.57 7.51
CA ILE A 117 -7.82 12.51 6.49
C ILE A 117 -8.78 11.35 6.77
N TYR A 118 -8.95 11.01 8.04
CA TYR A 118 -9.80 9.90 8.46
C TYR A 118 -11.29 10.28 8.41
N LEU A 119 -11.70 11.41 8.98
CA LEU A 119 -13.12 11.69 9.26
C LEU A 119 -13.94 12.18 8.06
N TYR A 120 -13.35 12.41 6.89
CA TYR A 120 -14.03 13.09 5.78
C TYR A 120 -14.93 12.17 4.93
N HIS A 121 -14.70 10.85 4.92
CA HIS A 121 -15.36 9.92 3.98
C HIS A 121 -16.05 8.68 4.62
N GLY A 122 -16.33 8.71 5.92
CA GLY A 122 -17.02 7.62 6.61
C GLY A 122 -16.09 6.47 7.03
N SER A 123 -16.63 5.51 7.78
CA SER A 123 -15.84 4.52 8.54
C SER A 123 -15.03 3.54 7.69
N VAL A 124 -15.49 3.21 6.48
CA VAL A 124 -14.78 2.30 5.55
C VAL A 124 -13.58 2.97 4.89
N ASP A 125 -13.75 4.19 4.38
CA ASP A 125 -12.68 4.92 3.70
C ASP A 125 -11.60 5.38 4.70
N THR A 126 -12.01 5.72 5.94
CA THR A 126 -11.11 5.93 7.10
C THR A 126 -10.20 4.72 7.31
N PHE A 127 -10.83 3.55 7.41
CA PHE A 127 -10.16 2.31 7.72
C PHE A 127 -9.19 1.90 6.62
N LEU A 128 -9.61 1.99 5.35
CA LEU A 128 -8.74 1.75 4.20
C LEU A 128 -7.55 2.70 4.14
N THR A 129 -7.75 3.95 4.52
CA THR A 129 -6.67 4.94 4.56
C THR A 129 -5.63 4.56 5.61
N GLN A 130 -6.07 4.19 6.81
CA GLN A 130 -5.17 3.75 7.89
C GLN A 130 -4.39 2.48 7.51
N VAL A 131 -5.11 1.46 7.05
CA VAL A 131 -4.53 0.18 6.60
C VAL A 131 -3.57 0.39 5.44
N GLY A 132 -3.99 1.13 4.42
CA GLY A 132 -3.19 1.37 3.23
C GLY A 132 -1.93 2.16 3.54
N LEU A 133 -1.99 3.17 4.42
CA LEU A 133 -0.79 3.89 4.88
C LEU A 133 0.20 2.97 5.61
N SER A 134 -0.28 2.04 6.43
CA SER A 134 0.58 1.04 7.09
C SER A 134 1.25 0.10 6.08
N TRP A 135 0.49 -0.43 5.12
CA TRP A 135 1.05 -1.27 4.05
C TRP A 135 2.01 -0.51 3.12
N THR A 136 1.73 0.77 2.87
CA THR A 136 2.62 1.65 2.13
C THR A 136 3.91 1.89 2.91
N ALA A 137 3.86 2.15 4.22
CA ALA A 137 5.07 2.30 5.04
C ALA A 137 5.92 1.03 5.03
N ALA A 138 5.30 -0.14 5.15
CA ALA A 138 6.02 -1.41 5.14
C ALA A 138 6.69 -1.69 3.78
N ARG A 139 6.02 -1.41 2.66
CA ARG A 139 6.64 -1.49 1.31
C ARG A 139 7.73 -0.44 1.14
N CYS A 140 7.51 0.78 1.65
CA CYS A 140 8.51 1.83 1.61
C CYS A 140 9.79 1.43 2.35
N LEU A 141 9.65 0.84 3.53
CA LEU A 141 10.77 0.32 4.31
C LEU A 141 11.50 -0.81 3.56
N SER A 142 10.74 -1.74 2.97
CA SER A 142 11.31 -2.84 2.16
C SER A 142 12.18 -2.33 1.01
N TYR A 143 11.68 -1.40 0.18
CA TYR A 143 12.54 -0.89 -0.91
C TYR A 143 13.69 -0.04 -0.38
N ALA A 144 13.48 0.72 0.71
CA ALA A 144 14.50 1.62 1.22
C ALA A 144 15.72 0.84 1.73
N VAL A 145 15.50 -0.21 2.51
CA VAL A 145 16.58 -1.07 3.02
C VAL A 145 17.32 -1.75 1.87
N ASP A 146 16.59 -2.30 0.90
CA ASP A 146 17.17 -2.96 -0.27
C ASP A 146 17.99 -1.97 -1.13
N ALA A 147 17.46 -0.77 -1.37
CA ALA A 147 18.14 0.27 -2.16
C ALA A 147 19.43 0.74 -1.50
N ILE A 148 19.43 0.92 -0.17
CA ILE A 148 20.64 1.31 0.57
C ILE A 148 21.70 0.20 0.50
N ALA A 149 21.30 -1.06 0.61
CA ALA A 149 22.23 -2.19 0.62
C ALA A 149 22.88 -2.46 -0.74
N VAL A 150 22.15 -2.22 -1.85
CA VAL A 150 22.55 -2.67 -3.19
C VAL A 150 23.02 -1.53 -4.11
N SER A 151 22.50 -0.31 -3.95
CA SER A 151 22.69 0.77 -4.94
C SER A 151 23.37 2.00 -4.32
N GLU A 152 24.56 2.34 -4.82
CA GLU A 152 25.20 3.64 -4.53
C GLU A 152 24.48 4.82 -5.19
N ALA A 153 23.78 4.58 -6.30
CA ALA A 153 23.01 5.61 -7.02
C ALA A 153 21.66 5.93 -6.35
N GLY A 154 21.24 5.13 -5.37
CA GLY A 154 19.95 5.24 -4.69
C GLY A 154 18.79 4.56 -5.42
N PRO A 155 17.56 4.71 -4.90
CA PRO A 155 16.35 4.10 -5.45
C PRO A 155 15.88 4.73 -6.77
N GLU A 156 15.47 3.90 -7.73
CA GLU A 156 14.88 4.33 -9.00
C GLU A 156 13.38 4.64 -8.82
N ILE A 157 13.00 5.92 -9.01
CA ILE A 157 11.66 6.44 -8.72
C ILE A 157 10.55 5.63 -9.41
N GLY A 158 10.67 5.34 -10.70
CA GLY A 158 9.63 4.67 -11.47
C GLY A 158 9.30 3.29 -10.90
N THR A 159 10.34 2.51 -10.60
CA THR A 159 10.22 1.15 -10.07
C THR A 159 9.74 1.14 -8.62
N THR A 160 10.30 2.00 -7.76
CA THR A 160 9.88 2.07 -6.35
C THR A 160 8.46 2.58 -6.19
N LEU A 161 8.05 3.57 -7.00
CA LEU A 161 6.69 4.10 -6.95
C LEU A 161 5.66 3.06 -7.43
N ALA A 162 5.98 2.33 -8.50
CA ALA A 162 5.13 1.24 -9.00
C ALA A 162 4.92 0.13 -7.95
N TYR A 163 5.99 -0.25 -7.24
CA TYR A 163 5.95 -1.23 -6.16
C TYR A 163 5.09 -0.75 -4.98
N VAL A 164 5.35 0.47 -4.51
CA VAL A 164 4.67 1.04 -3.34
C VAL A 164 3.19 1.29 -3.61
N LEU A 165 2.82 1.64 -4.84
CA LEU A 165 1.44 1.92 -5.24
C LEU A 165 0.75 0.74 -5.95
N TYR A 166 1.35 -0.44 -6.02
CA TYR A 166 0.74 -1.57 -6.72
C TYR A 166 -0.65 -1.89 -6.16
N LEU A 167 -1.71 -1.71 -6.97
CA LEU A 167 -3.09 -1.64 -6.48
C LEU A 167 -3.59 -2.96 -5.89
N PRO A 168 -3.34 -4.13 -6.50
CA PRO A 168 -3.79 -5.41 -5.94
C PRO A 168 -3.28 -5.70 -4.53
N ALA A 169 -2.11 -5.17 -4.17
CA ALA A 169 -1.53 -5.30 -2.85
C ALA A 169 -1.66 -4.01 -2.01
N LEU A 170 -2.34 -2.98 -2.51
CA LEU A 170 -2.31 -1.66 -1.89
C LEU A 170 -2.97 -1.65 -0.50
N PHE A 171 -4.12 -2.32 -0.38
CA PHE A 171 -4.94 -2.35 0.84
C PHE A 171 -5.08 -3.75 1.44
N THR A 172 -4.82 -4.81 0.67
CA THR A 172 -5.26 -6.17 1.00
C THR A 172 -4.16 -7.22 0.89
N GLY A 173 -2.99 -6.88 0.34
CA GLY A 173 -2.01 -7.87 -0.08
C GLY A 173 -1.00 -8.21 1.00
N PRO A 174 -0.49 -9.46 1.03
CA PRO A 174 0.70 -9.77 1.80
C PRO A 174 1.86 -8.90 1.32
N LEU A 175 2.78 -8.60 2.24
CA LEU A 175 3.99 -7.86 1.90
C LEU A 175 4.85 -8.70 0.94
N GLN A 176 4.80 -8.40 -0.36
CA GLN A 176 5.78 -8.88 -1.32
C GLN A 176 7.06 -8.06 -1.12
N ASN A 177 8.24 -8.69 -1.12
CA ASN A 177 9.51 -7.95 -1.03
C ASN A 177 9.79 -7.15 -2.32
N TYR A 178 10.51 -6.05 -2.18
CA TYR A 178 10.85 -5.18 -3.31
C TYR A 178 11.65 -5.93 -4.39
N ASN A 179 12.69 -6.66 -4.01
CA ASN A 179 13.50 -7.42 -4.97
C ASN A 179 12.68 -8.43 -5.80
N ASP A 180 11.73 -9.13 -5.18
CA ASP A 180 10.86 -10.09 -5.88
C ASP A 180 9.94 -9.38 -6.87
N PHE A 181 9.41 -8.21 -6.51
CA PHE A 181 8.62 -7.37 -7.41
C PHE A 181 9.44 -6.92 -8.63
N VAL A 182 10.65 -6.42 -8.41
CA VAL A 182 11.54 -6.01 -9.51
C VAL A 182 11.85 -7.18 -10.44
N LEU A 183 12.10 -8.37 -9.90
CA LEU A 183 12.34 -9.57 -10.69
C LEU A 183 11.13 -9.95 -11.54
N GLN A 184 9.92 -9.86 -11.01
CA GLN A 184 8.69 -10.17 -11.76
C GLN A 184 8.45 -9.18 -12.91
N VAL A 185 8.58 -7.88 -12.64
CA VAL A 185 8.45 -6.83 -13.65
C VAL A 185 9.50 -7.01 -14.76
N ARG A 186 10.75 -7.33 -14.40
CA ARG A 186 11.84 -7.56 -15.38
C ARG A 186 11.73 -8.89 -16.12
N LYS A 187 11.15 -9.93 -15.51
CA LYS A 187 10.91 -11.22 -16.17
C LYS A 187 9.89 -11.07 -17.31
N GLY A 188 8.86 -10.25 -17.10
CA GLY A 188 7.93 -9.86 -18.17
C GLY A 188 8.64 -9.23 -19.37
N ALA A 189 9.61 -8.34 -19.12
CA ALA A 189 10.43 -7.71 -20.17
C ALA A 189 11.27 -8.69 -21.01
N ARG A 190 11.93 -9.66 -20.36
CA ARG A 190 12.80 -10.63 -21.07
C ARG A 190 12.02 -11.67 -21.88
N ALA A 191 10.82 -12.04 -21.45
CA ALA A 191 9.99 -13.01 -22.18
C ALA A 191 9.46 -12.44 -23.52
N SER A 192 9.35 -11.12 -23.65
CA SER A 192 8.92 -10.44 -24.89
C SER A 192 10.04 -10.19 -25.91
N GLU A 193 11.31 -10.45 -25.56
CA GLU A 193 12.47 -10.25 -26.44
C GLU A 193 12.94 -11.53 -27.15
N GLN A 194 12.35 -12.70 -26.85
CA GLN A 194 12.59 -13.91 -27.64
C GLN A 194 11.66 -13.92 -28.86
N PRO A 195 12.19 -13.90 -30.10
CA PRO A 195 11.36 -14.08 -31.28
C PRO A 195 10.84 -15.52 -31.31
N VAL A 196 9.54 -15.67 -31.59
CA VAL A 196 8.93 -16.93 -32.02
C VAL A 196 9.37 -17.22 -33.44
#